data_AF-A0A2R7K111-F1
#
_entry.id   AF-A0A2R7K111-F1
#
_cell.length_a   1.000
_cell.length_b   1.000
_cell.length_c   1.000
_cell.angle_alpha   90.00
_cell.angle_beta   90.00
_cell.angle_gamma   90.00
#
_symmetry.space_group_name_H-M   'P 1'
#
loop_
_entity.id
_entity.type
_entity.pdbx_description
1 polymer ?
#
loop_
_entity_poly.entity_id
_entity_poly.type
_entity_poly.pdbx_seq_one_letter_code
_entity_poly.pdbx_strand_id
1 'polypeptide(L)' 'MDSMNISLPGALKAFVEGEIANGRYSSASEYVRELIRADEKRKARETLETMLLEGLASPEAEWTRQDMDAIRASARVGH' A
#
# COMPACT_ATOMS: atom_id res chain seq x y z
N MET A 1 -16.89 -2.16 -15.46
CA MET A 1 -15.74 -2.99 -15.05
C MET A 1 -14.93 -3.23 -16.29
N ASP A 2 -13.66 -2.88 -16.25
CA ASP A 2 -12.74 -3.17 -17.36
C ASP A 2 -12.21 -4.59 -17.22
N SER A 3 -12.03 -5.27 -18.35
CA SER A 3 -11.52 -6.63 -18.38
C SER A 3 -10.00 -6.64 -18.52
N MET A 4 -9.37 -7.61 -17.85
CA MET A 4 -7.93 -7.87 -17.94
C MET A 4 -7.75 -9.37 -18.15
N ASN A 5 -7.06 -9.74 -19.23
CA ASN A 5 -6.74 -11.13 -19.54
C ASN A 5 -5.36 -11.48 -19.00
N ILE A 6 -5.26 -12.56 -18.24
CA ILE A 6 -4.01 -13.03 -17.64
C ILE A 6 -3.80 -14.49 -18.05
N SER A 7 -2.63 -14.79 -18.62
CA SER A 7 -2.19 -16.16 -18.88
C SER A 7 -1.38 -16.68 -17.70
N LEU A 8 -1.76 -17.84 -17.19
CA LEU A 8 -1.09 -18.49 -16.07
C LEU A 8 -0.54 -19.86 -16.49
N PRO A 9 0.66 -20.26 -16.00
CA PRO A 9 1.10 -21.65 -16.06
C PRO A 9 0.08 -22.58 -15.40
N GLY A 10 -0.01 -23.83 -15.89
CA GLY A 10 -1.01 -24.80 -15.41
C GLY A 10 -1.00 -25.00 -13.89
N ALA A 11 0.19 -25.01 -13.26
CA ALA A 11 0.32 -25.12 -11.82
C ALA A 11 -0.33 -23.95 -11.06
N LEU A 12 -0.15 -22.71 -11.53
CA LEU A 12 -0.75 -21.53 -10.91
C LEU A 12 -2.27 -21.50 -11.14
N LYS A 13 -2.74 -21.93 -12.31
CA LYS A 13 -4.17 -22.06 -12.58
C LYS A 13 -4.82 -23.06 -11.60
N ALA A 14 -4.24 -24.25 -11.45
CA ALA A 14 -4.76 -25.27 -10.54
C ALA A 14 -4.77 -24.80 -9.08
N PHE A 15 -3.77 -24.02 -8.68
CA PHE A 15 -3.73 -23.40 -7.35
C PHE A 15 -4.90 -22.42 -7.14
N VAL A 16 -5.14 -21.52 -8.10
CA VAL A 16 -6.27 -20.56 -8.02
C VAL A 16 -7.61 -21.29 -8.01
N GLU A 17 -7.77 -22.34 -8.81
CA GLU A 17 -8.97 -23.18 -8.80
C GLU A 17 -9.19 -23.86 -7.45
N GLY A 18 -8.13 -24.31 -6.78
CA GLY A 18 -8.20 -24.84 -5.42
C GLY A 18 -8.65 -23.80 -4.39
N GLU A 19 -8.15 -22.57 -4.47
CA GLU A 19 -8.57 -21.47 -3.60
C GLU A 19 -10.07 -21.14 -3.75
N ILE A 20 -10.58 -21.23 -4.97
CA ILE A 20 -12.01 -21.06 -5.26
C ILE A 20 -12.82 -22.24 -4.72
N ALA A 21 -12.36 -23.48 -4.94
CA ALA A 21 -13.04 -24.69 -4.47
C ALA A 21 -13.14 -24.76 -2.94
N ASN A 22 -12.18 -24.15 -2.22
CA ASN A 22 -12.22 -24.01 -0.77
C ASN A 22 -13.28 -23.01 -0.27
N GLY A 23 -14.03 -22.37 -1.17
CA GLY A 23 -15.10 -21.43 -0.85
C GLY A 23 -14.62 -20.05 -0.39
N ARG A 24 -13.30 -19.80 -0.39
CA ARG A 24 -12.72 -18.50 -0.01
C ARG A 24 -13.00 -17.41 -1.03
N TYR A 25 -13.13 -17.78 -2.30
CA TYR A 25 -13.35 -16.86 -3.41
C TYR A 25 -14.39 -17.43 -4.37
N SER A 26 -15.25 -16.56 -4.90
CA SER A 26 -16.29 -16.93 -5.87
C SER A 26 -15.77 -17.01 -7.31
N SER A 27 -14.60 -16.43 -7.59
CA SER A 27 -13.99 -16.42 -8.92
C SER A 27 -12.49 -16.14 -8.89
N ALA A 28 -11.80 -16.47 -9.98
CA ALA A 28 -10.39 -16.13 -10.16
C ALA A 28 -10.16 -14.61 -10.17
N SER A 29 -11.08 -13.84 -10.76
CA SER A 29 -10.99 -12.38 -10.76
C SER A 29 -11.12 -11.79 -9.36
N GLU A 30 -11.91 -12.40 -8.48
CA GLU A 30 -11.98 -11.99 -7.08
C GLU A 30 -10.68 -12.27 -6.34
N TYR A 31 -10.15 -13.48 -6.50
CA TYR A 31 -8.85 -13.85 -5.93
C TYR A 31 -7.74 -12.88 -6.35
N VAL A 32 -7.65 -12.57 -7.65
CA VAL A 32 -6.64 -11.64 -8.18
C VAL A 32 -6.83 -10.21 -7.66
N ARG A 33 -8.07 -9.71 -7.53
CA ARG A 33 -8.32 -8.38 -6.95
C ARG A 33 -7.84 -8.29 -5.50
N GLU A 34 -8.08 -9.33 -4.71
CA GLU A 34 -7.60 -9.37 -3.32
C GLU A 34 -6.08 -9.46 -3.25
N LEU A 35 -5.43 -10.21 -4.13
CA LEU A 35 -3.96 -10.22 -4.23
C LEU A 35 -3.39 -8.84 -4.57
N ILE A 36 -4.02 -8.10 -5.49
CA ILE A 36 -3.60 -6.74 -5.86
C ILE A 36 -3.72 -5.81 -4.64
N ARG A 37 -4.85 -5.83 -3.92
CA ARG A 37 -5.04 -5.02 -2.72
C ARG A 37 -4.02 -5.37 -1.62
N ALA A 38 -3.71 -6.65 -1.46
CA ALA A 38 -2.68 -7.08 -0.52
C ALA A 38 -1.29 -6.58 -0.90
N ASP A 39 -0.95 -6.60 -2.20
CA ASP A 39 0.31 -6.04 -2.72
C ASP A 39 0.39 -4.52 -2.53
N GLU A 40 -0.67 -3.79 -2.83
CA GLU A 40 -0.76 -2.34 -2.59
C GLU A 40 -0.54 -2.01 -1.11
N LYS A 41 -1.20 -2.74 -0.20
CA LYS A 41 -1.04 -2.56 1.24
C LYS A 41 0.39 -2.84 1.70
N ARG A 42 1.03 -3.89 1.17
CA ARG A 42 2.42 -4.22 1.47
C ARG A 42 3.35 -3.10 1.03
N LYS A 43 3.22 -2.62 -0.20
CA LYS A 43 4.03 -1.51 -0.74
C LYS A 43 3.85 -0.22 0.07
N ALA A 44 2.60 0.14 0.41
CA ALA A 44 2.32 1.31 1.24
C ALA A 44 2.99 1.19 2.63
N ARG A 45 2.99 -0.01 3.20
CA ARG A 45 3.69 -0.29 4.47
C ARG A 45 5.21 -0.15 4.33
N GLU A 46 5.81 -0.70 3.28
CA GLU A 46 7.26 -0.58 3.01
C GLU A 46 7.68 0.88 2.85
N THR A 47 6.89 1.69 2.15
CA THR A 47 7.11 3.14 2.04
C THR A 47 7.06 3.82 3.40
N LEU A 48 6.04 3.51 4.22
CA LEU A 48 5.92 4.09 5.56
C LEU A 48 7.09 3.70 6.47
N GLU A 49 7.48 2.42 6.48
CA GLU A 49 8.61 1.93 7.27
C GLU A 49 9.91 2.64 6.86
N THR A 50 10.11 2.87 5.55
CA THR A 50 11.26 3.63 5.05
C THR A 50 11.27 5.06 5.59
N MET A 51 10.13 5.76 5.52
CA MET A 51 10.01 7.14 6.04
C MET A 51 10.22 7.22 7.55
N LEU A 52 9.74 6.22 8.30
CA LEU A 52 9.96 6.14 9.75
C LEU A 52 11.45 5.94 10.07
N LEU A 53 12.14 5.07 9.33
CA LEU A 53 13.59 4.88 9.50
C LEU A 53 14.38 6.15 9.17
N GLU A 54 14.01 6.86 8.11
CA GLU A 54 14.60 8.17 7.78
C GLU A 54 14.38 9.19 8.90
N GLY A 55 13.17 9.26 9.47
CA GLY A 55 12.86 10.11 10.60
C GLY A 55 13.67 9.76 11.86
N LEU A 56 13.82 8.46 12.16
CA LEU A 56 14.62 7.98 13.30
C LEU A 56 16.12 8.23 13.12
N ALA A 57 16.62 8.18 11.89
CA ALA A 57 18.01 8.49 11.56
C ALA A 57 18.27 10.01 11.45
N SER A 58 17.22 10.82 11.45
CA SER A 58 17.36 12.28 11.38
C SER A 58 17.88 12.85 12.71
N PRO A 59 18.59 13.99 12.67
CA PRO A 59 19.03 14.66 13.89
C PRO A 59 17.84 15.00 14.79
N GLU A 60 17.99 14.76 16.10
CA GLU A 60 17.01 15.23 17.07
C GLU A 60 16.91 16.77 17.02
N ALA A 61 15.68 17.26 16.91
CA ALA A 61 15.36 18.68 16.97
C ALA A 61 14.29 18.90 18.02
N GLU A 62 14.47 19.91 18.87
CA GLU A 62 13.42 20.32 19.79
C GLU A 62 12.23 20.85 18.99
N TRP A 63 11.05 20.34 19.29
CA TRP A 63 9.81 20.82 18.69
C TRP A 63 9.26 21.99 19.50
N THR A 64 9.45 23.22 19.01
CA THR A 64 9.04 24.43 19.74
C THR A 64 7.73 25.03 19.20
N ARG A 65 7.12 25.93 19.99
CA ARG A 65 5.96 26.72 19.51
C ARG A 65 6.31 27.61 18.33
N GLN A 66 7.55 28.09 18.26
CA GLN A 66 8.02 28.95 17.18
C GLN A 66 8.07 28.18 15.84
N ASP A 67 8.44 26.89 15.87
CA ASP A 67 8.42 26.01 14.69
C ASP A 67 6.99 25.81 14.19
N MET A 68 6.05 25.54 15.10
CA MET A 68 4.63 25.43 14.79
C MET A 68 4.04 26.71 14.18
N ASP A 69 4.37 27.88 14.74
CA ASP A 69 3.88 29.16 14.24
C ASP A 69 4.48 29.50 12.87
N ALA A 70 5.75 29.18 12.64
CA ALA A 70 6.40 29.35 11.35
C ALA A 70 5.77 28.47 10.25
N ILE A 71 5.46 27.20 10.55
CA ILE A 71 4.78 26.29 9.61
C ILE A 71 3.36 26.77 9.28
N ARG A 72 2.62 27.27 10.28
CA ARG A 72 1.27 27.82 10.05
C ARG A 72 1.30 29.11 9.24
N ALA A 73 2.34 29.93 9.41
CA ALA A 73 2.52 31.13 8.62
C ALA A 73 2.85 30.80 7.16
N SER A 74 3.74 29.83 6.90
CA SER A 74 4.12 29.44 5.53
C SER A 74 2.95 28.79 4.76
N ALA A 75 2.12 27.98 5.43
CA ALA A 75 0.93 27.38 4.83
C ALA A 75 -0.14 28.41 4.40
N ARG A 76 -0.17 29.60 5.03
CA ARG A 76 -1.10 30.69 4.68
C ARG A 76 -0.63 31.56 3.52
N VAL A 77 0.66 31.54 3.20
CA VAL A 77 1.27 32.36 2.14
C VAL A 77 1.34 31.60 0.80
N GLY A 78 1.19 30.27 0.82
CA GLY A 78 1.23 29.39 -0.36
C GLY A 78 -0.09 29.21 -1.11
N HIS A 79 -1.09 30.06 -0.87
CA HIS A 79 -2.38 30.09 -1.57
C HIS A 79 -2.63 31.48 -2.17
#